data_AF-A9CXV9-F1
#
_entry.id   AF-A9CXV9-F1
#
_cell.length_a   1.000
_cell.length_b   1.000
_cell.length_c   1.000
_cell.angle_alpha   90.00
_cell.angle_beta   90.00
_cell.angle_gamma   90.00
#
_symmetry.space_group_name_H-M   'P 1'
#
loop_
_entity.id
_entity.type
_entity.pdbx_description
1 polymer ?
#
loop_
_entity_poly.entity_id
_entity_poly.type
_entity_poly.pdbx_seq_one_letter_code
_entity_poly.pdbx_strand_id
1 'polypeptide(L)'
;MGPGLSSGKLSTTVPDFYGAASVCAHSDLIFTLPSSFARHARKLYPLVELPLPFEFIPLAYVLLWHSRNNEEPGHKWIRETICKSVAEAFDNDTSNNET
;
A
#
# COMPACT_ATOMS: atom_id res chain seq x y z
N MET A 1 -26.13 -18.12 2.65
CA MET A 1 -26.73 -17.02 1.88
C MET A 1 -26.05 -15.75 2.35
N GLY A 2 -24.91 -15.39 1.75
CA GLY A 2 -24.10 -14.24 2.19
C GLY A 2 -24.72 -12.92 1.71
N PRO A 3 -24.56 -11.81 2.45
CA PRO A 3 -25.08 -10.52 2.03
C PRO A 3 -24.46 -10.14 0.69
N GLY A 4 -25.31 -9.82 -0.30
CA GLY A 4 -24.87 -9.38 -1.61
C GLY A 4 -24.04 -8.11 -1.47
N LEU A 5 -22.84 -8.10 -2.07
CA LEU A 5 -22.04 -6.88 -2.22
C LEU A 5 -22.92 -5.82 -2.89
N SER A 6 -23.33 -4.80 -2.13
CA SER A 6 -23.93 -3.60 -2.67
C SER A 6 -22.93 -3.00 -3.67
N SER A 7 -23.38 -2.81 -4.92
CA SER A 7 -22.60 -2.23 -6.01
C SER A 7 -21.82 -0.99 -5.53
N GLY A 8 -20.48 -1.07 -5.53
CA GLY A 8 -19.64 0.05 -5.14
C GLY A 8 -19.85 1.21 -6.11
N LYS A 9 -20.47 2.30 -5.65
CA LYS A 9 -20.69 3.49 -6.47
C LYS A 9 -19.42 4.33 -6.46
N LEU A 10 -18.80 4.50 -7.63
CA LEU A 10 -17.67 5.40 -7.80
C LEU A 10 -18.15 6.85 -7.74
N SER A 11 -17.66 7.62 -6.77
CA SER A 11 -18.01 9.04 -6.62
C SER A 11 -17.00 9.96 -7.31
N THR A 12 -15.71 9.63 -7.29
CA THR A 12 -14.65 10.45 -7.86
C THR A 12 -13.42 9.61 -8.18
N THR A 13 -12.56 10.11 -9.06
CA THR A 13 -11.27 9.52 -9.41
C THR A 13 -10.19 10.58 -9.26
N VAL A 14 -9.12 10.22 -8.57
CA VAL A 14 -7.94 11.07 -8.33
C VAL A 14 -6.68 10.31 -8.74
N PRO A 15 -5.59 11.01 -9.10
CA PRO A 15 -4.40 10.36 -9.65
C PRO A 15 -3.49 9.72 -8.59
N ASP A 16 -3.67 10.02 -7.30
CA ASP A 16 -2.77 9.59 -6.23
C ASP A 16 -3.48 9.36 -4.88
N PHE A 17 -2.79 8.67 -3.97
CA PHE A 17 -3.31 8.30 -2.66
C PHE A 17 -3.48 9.48 -1.69
N TYR A 18 -2.67 10.54 -1.80
CA TYR A 18 -2.75 11.69 -0.89
C TYR A 18 -3.98 12.54 -1.21
N GLY A 19 -4.26 12.76 -2.49
CA GLY A 19 -5.50 13.36 -2.95
C GLY A 19 -6.72 12.57 -2.48
N ALA A 20 -6.68 11.24 -2.60
CA ALA A 20 -7.77 10.36 -2.14
C ALA A 20 -7.97 10.46 -0.62
N ALA A 21 -6.88 10.42 0.15
CA ALA A 21 -6.91 10.56 1.60
C ALA A 21 -7.48 11.91 2.04
N SER A 22 -7.08 13.00 1.38
CA SER A 22 -7.61 14.35 1.64
C SER A 22 -9.11 14.44 1.36
N VAL A 23 -9.58 13.90 0.23
CA VAL A 23 -11.01 13.87 -0.10
C VAL A 23 -11.79 13.04 0.92
N CYS A 24 -11.29 11.85 1.26
CA CYS A 24 -11.90 10.97 2.26
C CYS A 24 -11.99 11.65 3.63
N ALA A 25 -10.96 12.39 4.05
CA ALA A 25 -10.95 13.09 5.34
C ALA A 25 -11.99 14.22 5.45
N HIS A 26 -12.53 14.71 4.33
CA HIS A 26 -13.48 15.81 4.28
C HIS A 26 -14.82 15.40 3.64
N SER A 27 -15.13 14.10 3.61
CA SER A 27 -16.39 13.57 3.06
C SER A 27 -16.79 12.26 3.73
N ASP A 28 -18.00 11.76 3.40
CA ASP A 28 -18.49 10.46 3.86
C ASP A 28 -18.06 9.31 2.93
N LEU A 29 -16.95 9.48 2.21
CA LEU A 29 -16.43 8.47 1.27
C LEU A 29 -15.41 7.57 1.95
N ILE A 30 -15.30 6.34 1.45
CA ILE A 30 -14.23 5.40 1.78
C ILE A 30 -13.37 5.13 0.54
N PHE A 31 -12.12 4.76 0.76
CA PHE A 31 -11.20 4.33 -0.30
C PHE A 31 -10.29 3.20 0.19
N THR A 32 -9.80 2.40 -0.76
CA THR A 32 -8.89 1.29 -0.47
C THR A 32 -7.49 1.65 -0.93
N LEU A 33 -6.49 1.40 -0.09
CA LEU A 33 -5.08 1.62 -0.36
C LEU A 33 -4.22 0.52 0.29
N PRO A 34 -2.96 0.31 -0.14
CA PRO A 34 -2.06 -0.63 0.53
C PRO A 34 -1.85 -0.26 2.01
N SER A 35 -1.77 -1.25 2.90
CA SER A 35 -1.63 -1.03 4.35
C SER A 35 -0.40 -0.19 4.72
N SER A 36 0.69 -0.31 3.93
CA SER A 36 1.88 0.53 4.06
C SER A 36 1.57 2.03 3.91
N PHE A 37 0.62 2.40 3.05
CA PHE A 37 0.15 3.77 2.88
C PHE A 37 -0.95 4.16 3.87
N ALA A 38 -1.80 3.23 4.32
CA ALA A 38 -2.85 3.51 5.31
C ALA A 38 -2.28 4.16 6.58
N ARG A 39 -1.15 3.64 7.07
CA ARG A 39 -0.43 4.20 8.22
C ARG A 39 0.06 5.63 7.99
N HIS A 40 0.55 5.93 6.79
CA HIS A 40 1.00 7.28 6.43
C HIS A 40 -0.19 8.24 6.32
N ALA A 41 -1.29 7.81 5.69
CA ALA A 41 -2.50 8.60 5.55
C ALA A 41 -3.08 9.00 6.92
N ARG A 42 -3.10 8.07 7.89
CA ARG A 42 -3.55 8.33 9.28
C ARG A 42 -2.68 9.32 10.05
N LYS A 43 -1.40 9.47 9.69
CA LYS A 43 -0.52 10.48 10.30
C LYS A 43 -0.80 11.88 9.75
N LEU A 44 -1.30 11.98 8.53
CA LEU A 44 -1.52 13.25 7.83
C LEU A 44 -2.95 13.77 7.96
N TYR A 45 -3.92 12.85 8.06
CA TYR A 45 -5.34 13.16 8.08
C TYR A 45 -6.06 12.40 9.21
N PRO A 46 -7.19 12.92 9.72
CA PRO A 46 -7.99 12.27 10.76
C PRO A 46 -8.79 11.07 10.20
N LEU A 47 -8.08 10.08 9.68
CA LEU A 47 -8.63 8.88 9.05
C LEU A 47 -8.56 7.70 10.02
N VAL A 48 -9.51 6.77 9.84
CA VAL A 48 -9.52 5.47 10.52
C VAL A 48 -9.31 4.37 9.50
N GLU A 49 -8.66 3.29 9.93
CA GLU A 49 -8.46 2.10 9.10
C GLU A 49 -9.57 1.09 9.39
N LEU A 50 -10.14 0.52 8.33
CA LEU A 50 -11.20 -0.48 8.41
C LEU A 50 -10.68 -1.80 7.80
N PRO A 51 -11.05 -2.96 8.37
CA PRO A 51 -10.71 -4.24 7.75
C PRO A 51 -11.35 -4.34 6.36
N LEU A 52 -10.64 -4.95 5.41
CA LEU A 52 -11.23 -5.21 4.10
C LEU A 52 -12.43 -6.16 4.26
N PRO A 53 -13.57 -5.89 3.58
CA PRO A 53 -14.77 -6.70 3.70
C PRO A 53 -14.69 -8.04 2.94
N PHE A 54 -13.54 -8.37 2.37
CA PHE A 54 -13.28 -9.58 1.59
C PHE A 54 -11.81 -9.97 1.69
N GLU A 55 -11.50 -11.23 1.39
CA GLU A 55 -10.13 -11.70 1.27
C GLU A 55 -9.43 -11.07 0.07
N PHE A 56 -8.21 -10.59 0.28
CA PHE A 56 -7.40 -9.96 -0.74
C PHE A 56 -6.04 -10.65 -0.84
N ILE A 57 -5.58 -10.89 -2.06
CA ILE A 57 -4.27 -11.51 -2.30
C ILE A 57 -3.17 -10.50 -1.94
N PRO A 58 -2.08 -10.91 -1.28
CA PRO A 58 -0.98 -10.01 -0.96
C PRO A 58 -0.44 -9.26 -2.19
N LEU A 59 -0.18 -7.97 -2.02
CA LEU A 59 0.39 -7.14 -3.07
C LEU A 59 1.89 -7.45 -3.23
N ALA A 60 2.34 -7.68 -4.47
CA ALA A 60 3.74 -7.87 -4.79
C ALA A 60 4.37 -6.59 -5.33
N TYR A 61 5.40 -6.09 -4.65
CA TYR A 61 6.27 -5.04 -5.19
C TYR A 61 7.42 -5.69 -5.97
N VAL A 62 7.57 -5.32 -7.24
CA VAL A 62 8.60 -5.87 -8.12
C VAL A 62 9.56 -4.79 -8.59
N LEU A 63 10.85 -5.12 -8.61
CA LEU A 63 11.88 -4.32 -9.27
C LEU A 63 12.01 -4.79 -10.71
N LEU A 64 11.96 -3.86 -11.66
CA LEU A 64 12.07 -4.14 -13.09
C LEU A 64 13.33 -3.48 -13.65
N TRP A 65 14.07 -4.22 -14.47
CA TRP A 65 15.26 -3.73 -15.16
C TRP A 65 15.43 -4.44 -16.50
N HIS A 66 16.22 -3.83 -17.39
CA HIS A 66 16.56 -4.44 -18.66
C HIS A 66 17.65 -5.50 -18.48
N SER A 67 17.55 -6.64 -19.19
CA SER A 67 18.49 -7.78 -19.05
C SER A 67 19.97 -7.39 -19.23
N ARG A 68 20.24 -6.44 -20.13
CA ARG A 68 21.58 -5.86 -20.36
C ARG A 68 22.25 -5.32 -19.09
N ASN A 69 21.48 -4.87 -18.12
CA ASN A 69 21.97 -4.28 -16.86
C ASN A 69 22.07 -5.31 -15.73
N ASN A 70 21.88 -6.60 -16.00
CA ASN A 70 21.83 -7.61 -14.96
C ASN A 70 23.18 -7.79 -14.23
N GLU A 71 24.28 -7.73 -14.96
CA GLU A 71 25.64 -7.91 -14.43
C GLU A 71 26.37 -6.58 -14.20
N GLU A 72 25.71 -5.44 -14.40
CA GLU A 72 26.33 -4.14 -14.13
C GLU A 72 26.46 -3.95 -12.61
N PRO A 73 27.68 -3.73 -12.07
CA PRO A 73 27.90 -3.69 -10.62
C PRO A 73 27.05 -2.67 -9.87
N GLY A 74 26.86 -1.47 -10.41
CA GLY A 74 26.03 -0.42 -9.79
C GLY A 74 24.56 -0.82 -9.70
N HIS A 75 23.99 -1.36 -10.78
CA HIS A 75 22.64 -1.89 -10.85
C HIS A 75 22.44 -3.09 -9.93
N LYS A 76 23.44 -3.96 -9.78
CA LYS A 76 23.38 -5.06 -8.82
C LYS A 76 23.38 -4.54 -7.38
N TRP A 77 24.31 -3.65 -7.05
CA TRP A 77 24.41 -3.06 -5.73
C TRP A 77 23.12 -2.35 -5.29
N ILE A 78 22.52 -1.52 -6.16
CA ILE A 78 21.29 -0.80 -5.79
C ILE A 78 20.09 -1.75 -5.62
N ARG A 79 19.96 -2.79 -6.47
CA ARG A 79 18.89 -3.79 -6.34
C ARG A 79 19.03 -4.54 -5.02
N GLU A 80 20.23 -5.02 -4.70
CA GLU A 80 20.50 -5.72 -3.44
C GLU A 80 20.25 -4.82 -2.23
N THR A 81 20.64 -3.56 -2.31
CA THR A 81 20.40 -2.56 -1.26
C THR A 81 18.91 -2.33 -1.04
N ILE A 82 18.13 -2.13 -2.10
CA ILE A 82 16.67 -1.96 -1.99
C ILE A 82 16.03 -3.21 -1.39
N CYS A 83 16.37 -4.41 -1.90
CA CYS A 83 15.82 -5.66 -1.40
C CYS A 83 16.13 -5.87 0.09
N LYS A 84 17.37 -5.58 0.52
CA LYS A 84 17.77 -5.67 1.92
C LYS A 84 16.97 -4.72 2.80
N SER A 85 16.92 -3.43 2.45
CA SER A 85 16.21 -2.42 3.24
C SER A 85 14.71 -2.70 3.34
N VAL A 86 14.10 -3.21 2.26
CA VAL A 86 12.68 -3.56 2.23
C VAL A 86 12.40 -4.81 3.08
N ALA A 87 13.25 -5.83 3.02
CA ALA A 87 13.13 -7.00 3.88
C ALA A 87 13.20 -6.62 5.37
N GLU A 88 14.19 -5.78 5.74
CA GLU A 88 14.31 -5.25 7.10
C GLU A 88 13.06 -4.45 7.52
N ALA A 89 12.48 -3.66 6.62
CA ALA A 89 11.27 -2.89 6.92
C ALA A 89 10.05 -3.79 7.19
N PHE A 90 9.90 -4.89 6.46
CA PHE A 90 8.80 -5.85 6.66
C PHE A 90 8.98 -6.69 7.94
N ASP A 91 10.19 -7.13 8.26
CA ASP A 91 10.46 -7.89 9.49
C ASP A 91 10.15 -7.06 10.75
N ASN A 92 10.51 -5.77 10.74
CA ASN A 92 10.22 -4.85 11.83
C ASN A 92 8.71 -4.57 12.00
N ASP A 93 7.93 -4.67 10.93
CA ASP A 93 6.48 -4.44 10.98
C ASP A 93 5.72 -5.59 11.67
N THR A 94 6.26 -6.81 11.53
CA THR A 94 5.73 -8.01 12.18
C THR A 94 5.98 -7.99 13.69
N SER A 95 7.06 -7.33 14.13
CA SER A 95 7.49 -7.29 15.54
C SER A 95 6.73 -6.26 16.40
N ASN A 96 6.09 -5.26 15.78
CA ASN A 96 5.38 -4.17 16.48
C ASN A 96 3.88 -4.41 16.67
N ASN A 97 3.37 -5.60 16.35
CA ASN A 97 1.94 -5.93 16.42
C ASN A 97 1.58 -6.94 17.55
N GLU A 98 2.52 -7.20 18.47
CA GLU A 98 2.33 -8.07 19.65
C GLU A 98 2.22 -7.31 20.99
N THR A 99 1.74 -6.06 21.02
CA THR A 99 1.47 -5.37 22.30
C THR A 99 0.21 -4.51 22.26
#